data_AF-A0AA95JKZ2-F1
#
_entry.id   AF-A0AA95JKZ2-F1
#
_cell.length_a   1.000
_cell.length_b   1.000
_cell.length_c   1.000
_cell.angle_alpha   90.00
_cell.angle_beta   90.00
_cell.angle_gamma   90.00
#
_symmetry.space_group_name_H-M   'P 1'
#
loop_
_entity.id
_entity.type
_entity.pdbx_description
1 polymer ?
#
loop_
_entity_poly.entity_id
_entity_poly.type
_entity_poly.pdbx_seq_one_letter_code
_entity_poly.pdbx_strand_id
1 'polypeptide(L)'
;MTTHTTLRAANIARQAEWDQDNQITAAYRGNELAGEVGEACNVIKKLERERLGILGSRATVDELADELADVLICADLIAMHYGIDLEAAVARKFNATSEKVGLATRLAAGDREGNAAGEAYQVIGTLAGAAGLFEHPEVQRALDHFSEGGAGEILPWGATLPKGDPT
;
A
#
# COMPACT_ATOMS: atom_id res chain seq x y z
N MET A 1 14.80 -12.70 6.05
CA MET A 1 14.62 -11.33 5.55
C MET A 1 13.71 -11.43 4.36
N THR A 2 12.49 -10.91 4.48
CA THR A 2 11.51 -10.90 3.39
C THR A 2 11.61 -9.56 2.68
N THR A 3 11.67 -9.57 1.35
CA THR A 3 11.71 -8.35 0.53
C THR A 3 10.39 -8.21 -0.20
N HIS A 4 9.81 -7.01 -0.15
CA HIS A 4 8.54 -6.69 -0.81
C HIS A 4 8.78 -5.77 -2.01
N THR A 5 7.97 -5.91 -3.04
CA THR A 5 8.08 -5.14 -4.29
C THR A 5 7.26 -3.85 -4.29
N THR A 6 6.35 -3.69 -3.31
CA THR A 6 5.52 -2.49 -3.15
C THR A 6 5.58 -1.96 -1.73
N LEU A 7 5.40 -0.64 -1.60
CA LEU A 7 5.31 0.02 -0.29
C LEU A 7 4.17 -0.56 0.54
N ARG A 8 3.00 -0.77 -0.07
CA ARG A 8 1.83 -1.34 0.63
C ARG A 8 2.13 -2.69 1.25
N ALA A 9 2.76 -3.60 0.50
CA ALA A 9 3.08 -4.94 1.01
C ALA A 9 4.11 -4.87 2.15
N ALA A 10 5.13 -4.02 2.02
CA ALA A 10 6.12 -3.80 3.08
C ALA A 10 5.48 -3.20 4.34
N ASN A 11 4.57 -2.24 4.20
CA ASN A 11 3.87 -1.61 5.32
C ASN A 11 2.95 -2.59 6.04
N ILE A 12 2.21 -3.44 5.32
CA ILE A 12 1.38 -4.49 5.93
C ILE A 12 2.24 -5.44 6.78
N ALA A 13 3.34 -5.94 6.21
CA ALA A 13 4.25 -6.83 6.92
C ALA A 13 4.84 -6.15 8.17
N ARG A 14 5.38 -4.93 8.00
CA ARG A 14 5.97 -4.16 9.10
C ARG A 14 4.95 -3.79 10.18
N GLN A 15 3.70 -3.51 9.81
CA GLN A 15 2.64 -3.20 10.79
C GLN A 15 2.35 -4.38 11.70
N ALA A 16 2.33 -5.61 11.17
CA ALA A 16 2.14 -6.83 11.96
C ALA A 16 3.29 -7.06 12.97
N GLU A 17 4.50 -6.60 12.63
CA GLU A 17 5.65 -6.63 13.53
C GLU A 17 5.60 -5.52 14.59
N TRP A 18 5.17 -4.32 14.19
CA TRP A 18 5.25 -3.09 14.99
C TRP A 18 4.11 -2.91 16.00
N ASP A 19 2.89 -3.29 15.64
CA ASP A 19 1.68 -3.08 16.43
C ASP A 19 0.93 -4.40 16.61
N GLN A 20 1.56 -5.32 17.34
CA GLN A 20 1.07 -6.68 17.55
C GLN A 20 -0.31 -6.72 18.22
N ASP A 21 -0.62 -5.69 19.02
CA ASP A 21 -1.90 -5.55 19.71
C ASP A 21 -2.96 -4.77 18.89
N ASN A 22 -2.59 -4.29 17.70
CA ASN A 22 -3.43 -3.53 16.76
C ASN A 22 -4.15 -2.32 17.41
N GLN A 23 -3.38 -1.50 18.16
CA GLN A 23 -3.92 -0.37 18.92
C GLN A 23 -3.75 0.98 18.21
N ILE A 24 -2.98 1.05 17.12
CA ILE A 24 -2.72 2.31 16.40
C ILE A 24 -3.98 2.78 15.69
N THR A 25 -4.46 3.95 16.09
CA THR A 25 -5.67 4.58 15.54
C THR A 25 -5.40 5.41 14.29
N ALA A 26 -6.45 5.69 13.50
CA ALA A 26 -6.37 6.65 12.41
C ALA A 26 -5.89 8.05 12.86
N ALA A 27 -6.30 8.49 14.05
CA ALA A 27 -5.91 9.79 14.58
C ALA A 27 -4.41 9.85 14.88
N TYR A 28 -3.85 8.76 15.41
CA TYR A 28 -2.40 8.64 15.62
C TYR A 28 -1.66 8.75 14.28
N ARG A 29 -2.05 7.95 13.28
CA ARG A 29 -1.41 7.98 11.94
C ARG A 29 -1.52 9.33 11.26
N GLY A 30 -2.67 9.99 11.41
CA GLY A 30 -2.86 11.35 10.89
C GLY A 30 -1.91 12.36 11.53
N ASN A 31 -1.67 12.24 12.84
CA ASN A 31 -0.74 13.11 13.55
C ASN A 31 0.72 12.80 13.22
N GLU A 32 1.07 11.52 13.04
CA GLU A 32 2.37 11.05 12.56
C GLU A 32 2.68 11.64 11.17
N LEU A 33 1.77 11.50 10.20
CA LEU A 33 1.91 12.15 8.89
C LEU A 33 2.13 13.66 9.00
N ALA A 34 1.38 14.34 9.88
CA ALA A 34 1.56 15.77 10.08
C ALA A 34 2.95 16.13 10.66
N GLY A 35 3.50 15.24 11.50
CA GLY A 35 4.88 15.30 11.99
C GLY A 35 5.89 15.27 10.85
N GLU A 36 5.86 14.21 10.03
CA GLU A 36 6.79 14.04 8.91
C GLU A 36 6.72 15.18 7.89
N VAL A 37 5.51 15.69 7.61
CA VAL A 37 5.34 16.88 6.77
C VAL A 37 6.01 18.11 7.40
N GLY A 38 5.94 18.24 8.73
CA GLY A 38 6.62 19.29 9.48
C GLY A 38 8.15 19.20 9.42
N GLU A 39 8.69 17.99 9.49
CA GLU A 39 10.13 17.72 9.36
C GLU A 39 10.62 18.05 7.94
N ALA A 40 9.92 17.59 6.91
CA ALA A 40 10.18 17.97 5.52
C ALA A 40 10.14 19.50 5.32
N CYS A 41 9.13 20.19 5.88
CA CYS A 41 9.04 21.65 5.84
C CYS A 41 10.25 22.33 6.51
N ASN A 42 10.72 21.78 7.64
CA ASN A 42 11.87 22.30 8.35
C ASN A 42 13.17 22.12 7.54
N VAL A 43 13.33 21.00 6.84
CA VAL A 43 14.47 20.75 5.93
C VAL A 43 14.43 21.71 4.73
N ILE A 44 13.29 21.85 4.06
CA ILE A 44 13.11 22.83 2.95
C ILE A 44 13.49 24.23 3.40
N LYS A 45 13.03 24.65 4.59
CA LYS A 45 13.39 25.95 5.17
C LYS A 45 14.90 26.09 5.35
N LYS A 46 15.61 25.05 5.79
CA LYS A 46 17.08 25.09 5.96
C LYS A 46 17.81 25.16 4.61
N LEU A 47 17.32 24.46 3.58
CA LEU A 47 17.85 24.54 2.20
C LEU A 47 17.67 25.95 1.63
N GLU A 48 16.47 26.52 1.72
CA GLU A 48 16.19 27.87 1.23
C GLU A 48 16.96 28.94 1.99
N ARG A 49 17.15 28.75 3.30
CA ARG A 49 17.97 29.63 4.13
C ARG A 49 19.41 29.70 3.61
N GLU A 50 19.98 28.58 3.18
CA GLU A 50 21.30 28.55 2.55
C GLU A 50 21.32 29.33 1.25
N ARG A 51 20.37 29.03 0.35
CA ARG A 51 20.23 29.66 -0.96
C ARG A 51 20.08 31.17 -0.88
N LEU A 52 19.38 31.66 0.14
CA LEU A 52 19.13 33.09 0.39
C LEU A 52 20.25 33.79 1.18
N GLY A 53 21.27 33.07 1.63
CA GLY A 53 22.36 33.64 2.44
C GLY A 53 21.95 34.05 3.86
N ILE A 54 20.86 33.49 4.39
CA ILE A 54 20.35 33.81 5.73
C ILE A 54 21.14 32.98 6.77
N LEU A 55 21.50 33.58 7.91
CA LEU A 55 22.19 32.87 8.98
C LEU A 55 21.31 31.80 9.64
N GLY A 56 21.90 30.65 9.99
CA GLY A 56 21.23 29.57 10.75
C GLY A 56 21.71 28.17 10.36
N SER A 57 21.06 27.12 10.89
CA SER A 57 21.31 25.73 10.49
C SER A 57 21.07 25.48 8.99
N ARG A 58 21.69 24.42 8.46
CA ARG A 58 21.64 23.98 7.07
C ARG A 58 21.09 22.56 6.99
N ALA A 59 20.73 22.15 5.79
CA ALA A 59 20.34 20.78 5.50
C ALA A 59 20.78 20.41 4.08
N THR A 60 20.70 19.14 3.75
CA THR A 60 21.01 18.58 2.43
C THR A 60 19.74 18.14 1.71
N VAL A 61 19.88 17.87 0.40
CA VAL A 61 18.81 17.27 -0.40
C VAL A 61 18.57 15.81 0.00
N ASP A 62 19.58 15.12 0.51
CA ASP A 62 19.44 13.75 1.02
C ASP A 62 18.57 13.73 2.28
N GLU A 63 18.79 14.66 3.23
CA GLU A 63 17.89 14.82 4.38
C GLU A 63 16.46 15.11 3.90
N LEU A 64 16.27 15.92 2.85
CA LEU A 64 14.92 16.16 2.31
C LEU A 64 14.32 14.89 1.69
N ALA A 65 15.14 14.06 1.04
CA ALA A 65 14.68 12.82 0.44
C ALA A 65 14.15 11.85 1.50
N ASP A 66 14.85 11.74 2.65
CA ASP A 66 14.42 10.92 3.78
C ASP A 66 13.06 11.41 4.33
N GLU A 67 12.92 12.71 4.63
CA GLU A 67 11.65 13.24 5.16
C GLU A 67 10.49 13.10 4.16
N LEU A 68 10.74 13.27 2.85
CA LEU A 68 9.72 13.04 1.83
C LEU A 68 9.34 11.57 1.71
N ALA A 69 10.27 10.64 1.95
CA ALA A 69 9.97 9.21 2.00
C ALA A 69 9.09 8.88 3.21
N ASP A 70 9.35 9.46 4.37
CA ASP A 70 8.53 9.26 5.58
C ASP A 70 7.12 9.81 5.42
N VAL A 71 6.95 10.94 4.73
CA VAL A 71 5.63 11.45 4.31
C VAL A 71 4.87 10.43 3.45
N LEU A 72 5.52 9.82 2.45
CA LEU A 72 4.88 8.82 1.59
C LEU A 72 4.52 7.54 2.37
N ILE A 73 5.40 7.09 3.25
CA ILE A 73 5.17 5.94 4.13
C ILE A 73 3.95 6.19 5.01
N CYS A 74 3.89 7.32 5.70
CA CYS A 74 2.78 7.65 6.60
C CYS A 74 1.46 7.85 5.86
N ALA A 75 1.50 8.45 4.66
CA ALA A 75 0.31 8.56 3.81
C ALA A 75 -0.22 7.17 3.41
N ASP A 76 0.65 6.22 3.08
CA ASP A 76 0.24 4.85 2.77
C ASP A 76 -0.28 4.10 4.01
N LEU A 77 0.29 4.32 5.21
CA LEU A 77 -0.24 3.75 6.46
C LEU A 77 -1.68 4.20 6.74
N ILE A 78 -2.01 5.47 6.46
CA ILE A 78 -3.38 5.98 6.56
C ILE A 78 -4.27 5.31 5.49
N ALA A 79 -3.78 5.23 4.25
CA ALA A 79 -4.52 4.59 3.17
C ALA A 79 -4.82 3.11 3.48
N MET A 80 -3.84 2.37 4.00
CA MET A 80 -3.97 1.01 4.49
C MET A 80 -5.05 0.91 5.58
N HIS A 81 -5.03 1.80 6.57
CA HIS A 81 -6.01 1.82 7.67
C HIS A 81 -7.46 1.98 7.19
N TYR A 82 -7.67 2.71 6.08
CA TYR A 82 -8.99 2.95 5.50
C TYR A 82 -9.33 2.08 4.27
N GLY A 83 -8.48 1.10 3.93
CA GLY A 83 -8.70 0.24 2.75
C GLY A 83 -8.62 0.97 1.41
N ILE A 84 -7.83 2.05 1.33
CA ILE A 84 -7.64 2.86 0.13
C ILE A 84 -6.49 2.29 -0.71
N ASP A 85 -6.76 2.02 -1.99
CA ASP A 85 -5.75 1.83 -3.03
C ASP A 85 -5.16 3.21 -3.39
N LEU A 86 -4.04 3.56 -2.74
CA LEU A 86 -3.43 4.88 -2.84
C LEU A 86 -2.83 5.11 -4.23
N GLU A 87 -2.19 4.09 -4.83
CA GLU A 87 -1.61 4.18 -6.17
C GLU A 87 -2.69 4.50 -7.21
N ALA A 88 -3.81 3.77 -7.19
CA ALA A 88 -4.91 4.08 -8.10
C ALA A 88 -5.55 5.44 -7.78
N ALA A 89 -5.63 5.85 -6.51
CA ALA A 89 -6.15 7.16 -6.13
C ALA A 89 -5.28 8.30 -6.68
N VAL A 90 -3.96 8.16 -6.60
CA VAL A 90 -2.99 9.12 -7.17
C VAL A 90 -3.14 9.19 -8.68
N ALA A 91 -3.16 8.06 -9.39
CA ALA A 91 -3.33 8.03 -10.84
C ALA A 91 -4.65 8.69 -11.29
N ARG A 92 -5.78 8.35 -10.64
CA ARG A 92 -7.08 8.98 -10.91
C ARG A 92 -7.02 10.50 -10.70
N LYS A 93 -6.48 10.96 -9.56
CA LYS A 93 -6.45 12.39 -9.22
C LYS A 93 -5.51 13.19 -10.12
N PHE A 94 -4.36 12.63 -10.47
CA PHE A 94 -3.41 13.21 -11.42
C PHE A 94 -4.05 13.40 -12.80
N ASN A 95 -4.69 12.36 -13.33
CA ASN A 95 -5.33 12.38 -14.65
C ASN A 95 -6.51 13.35 -14.70
N ALA A 96 -7.36 13.37 -13.67
CA ALA A 96 -8.46 14.33 -13.56
C ALA A 96 -7.97 15.79 -13.57
N THR A 97 -6.82 16.06 -12.92
CA THR A 97 -6.23 17.40 -12.93
C THR A 97 -5.68 17.73 -14.32
N SER A 98 -4.98 16.78 -14.95
CA SER A 98 -4.46 16.92 -16.31
C SER A 98 -5.57 17.22 -17.32
N GLU A 99 -6.70 16.52 -17.24
CA GLU A 99 -7.88 16.77 -18.07
C GLU A 99 -8.48 18.15 -17.82
N LYS A 100 -8.70 18.50 -16.55
CA LYS A 100 -9.27 19.79 -16.15
C LYS A 100 -8.51 20.99 -16.73
N VAL A 101 -7.19 20.87 -16.87
CA VAL A 101 -6.33 21.95 -17.36
C VAL A 101 -5.81 21.73 -18.79
N GLY A 102 -6.33 20.74 -19.52
CA GLY A 102 -6.00 20.52 -20.93
C GLY A 102 -4.59 19.98 -21.20
N LEU A 103 -3.99 19.27 -20.24
CA LEU A 103 -2.67 18.65 -20.38
C LEU A 103 -2.79 17.26 -21.03
N ALA A 104 -1.79 16.87 -21.82
CA ALA A 104 -1.73 15.57 -22.49
C ALA A 104 -1.16 14.44 -21.62
N THR A 105 -0.31 14.77 -20.64
CA THR A 105 0.36 13.79 -19.78
C THR A 105 -0.63 13.01 -18.94
N ARG A 106 -0.43 11.70 -18.82
CA ARG A 106 -1.23 10.82 -17.95
C ARG A 106 -0.30 9.96 -17.09
N LEU A 107 -0.76 9.66 -15.89
CA LEU A 107 -0.15 8.69 -15.00
C LEU A 107 -0.92 7.38 -15.15
N ALA A 108 -0.21 6.30 -15.51
CA ALA A 108 -0.78 4.96 -15.45
C ALA A 108 -1.12 4.64 -13.98
N ALA A 109 -2.26 3.99 -13.75
CA ALA A 109 -2.38 3.24 -12.51
C ALA A 109 -1.29 2.16 -12.56
N GLY A 110 -0.50 1.98 -11.51
CA GLY A 110 0.52 0.94 -11.46
C GLY A 110 -0.07 -0.38 -11.96
N ASP A 111 0.70 -1.13 -12.75
CA ASP A 111 0.21 -2.29 -13.49
C ASP A 111 -0.54 -3.26 -12.55
N ARG A 112 -1.88 -3.25 -12.63
CA ARG A 112 -2.72 -4.30 -12.04
C ARG A 112 -2.55 -5.64 -12.75
N GLU A 113 -1.76 -5.69 -13.82
CA GLU A 113 -1.34 -6.94 -14.45
C GLU A 113 -0.41 -7.80 -13.56
N GLY A 114 -0.07 -7.35 -12.35
CA GLY A 114 0.78 -8.08 -11.41
C GLY A 114 0.17 -8.50 -10.06
N ASN A 115 -1.12 -8.29 -9.76
CA ASN A 115 -1.66 -8.72 -8.45
C ASN A 115 -3.15 -9.10 -8.41
N ALA A 116 -3.63 -9.83 -9.42
CA ALA A 116 -4.97 -10.43 -9.37
C ALA A 116 -5.17 -11.31 -8.10
N ALA A 117 -4.10 -11.91 -7.59
CA ALA A 117 -4.12 -12.69 -6.36
C ALA A 117 -4.42 -11.84 -5.11
N GLY A 118 -3.73 -10.72 -4.93
CA GLY A 118 -3.97 -9.81 -3.80
C GLY A 118 -5.33 -9.12 -3.88
N GLU A 119 -5.81 -8.80 -5.08
CA GLU A 119 -7.20 -8.33 -5.25
C GLU A 119 -8.20 -9.40 -4.83
N ALA A 120 -7.99 -10.66 -5.24
CA ALA A 120 -8.83 -11.78 -4.82
C ALA A 120 -8.79 -12.00 -3.30
N TYR A 121 -7.60 -11.93 -2.69
CA TYR A 121 -7.42 -12.01 -1.22
C TYR A 121 -8.28 -10.97 -0.49
N GLN A 122 -8.18 -9.71 -0.91
CA GLN A 122 -8.92 -8.61 -0.27
C GLN A 122 -10.44 -8.76 -0.44
N VAL A 123 -10.91 -9.17 -1.63
CA VAL A 123 -12.33 -9.41 -1.91
C VAL A 123 -12.86 -10.56 -1.04
N ILE A 124 -12.14 -11.68 -0.97
CA ILE A 124 -12.55 -12.85 -0.17
C ILE A 124 -12.60 -12.50 1.32
N GLY A 125 -11.55 -11.85 1.85
CA GLY A 125 -11.50 -11.47 3.26
C GLY A 125 -12.63 -10.52 3.65
N THR A 126 -12.92 -9.53 2.79
CA THR A 126 -14.00 -8.56 3.01
C THR A 126 -15.37 -9.25 3.04
N LEU A 127 -15.66 -10.11 2.05
CA LEU A 127 -16.94 -10.81 1.96
C LEU A 127 -17.12 -11.82 3.10
N ALA A 128 -16.06 -12.56 3.43
CA ALA A 128 -16.10 -13.54 4.52
C ALA A 128 -16.26 -12.88 5.89
N GLY A 129 -15.59 -11.75 6.13
CA GLY A 129 -15.77 -10.96 7.35
C GLY A 129 -17.21 -10.46 7.49
N ALA A 130 -17.77 -9.89 6.42
CA ALA A 130 -19.16 -9.41 6.41
C ALA A 130 -20.19 -10.54 6.63
N ALA A 131 -19.87 -11.76 6.18
CA ALA A 131 -20.71 -12.94 6.34
C ALA A 131 -20.48 -13.72 7.66
N GLY A 132 -19.48 -13.33 8.48
CA GLY A 132 -19.09 -14.09 9.67
C GLY A 132 -18.45 -15.45 9.38
N LEU A 133 -17.86 -15.62 8.19
CA LEU A 133 -17.28 -16.86 7.68
C LEU A 133 -15.75 -16.85 7.71
N PHE A 134 -15.13 -15.92 8.44
CA PHE A 134 -13.67 -15.77 8.41
C PHE A 134 -12.94 -17.07 8.80
N GLU A 135 -13.41 -17.74 9.86
CA GLU A 135 -12.86 -19.02 10.33
C GLU A 135 -13.26 -20.23 9.48
N HIS A 136 -14.04 -20.04 8.41
CA HIS A 136 -14.47 -21.15 7.58
C HIS A 136 -13.25 -21.76 6.87
N PRO A 137 -13.03 -23.09 6.95
CA PRO A 137 -11.81 -23.73 6.40
C PRO A 137 -11.57 -23.44 4.92
N GLU A 138 -12.62 -23.23 4.14
CA GLU A 138 -12.53 -22.88 2.72
C GLU A 138 -12.11 -21.42 2.47
N VAL A 139 -12.56 -20.52 3.36
CA VAL A 139 -12.17 -19.11 3.30
C VAL A 139 -10.69 -19.01 3.65
N GLN A 140 -10.25 -19.67 4.72
CA GLN A 140 -8.85 -19.71 5.11
C GLN A 140 -7.97 -20.27 3.98
N ARG A 141 -8.34 -21.39 3.35
CA ARG A 141 -7.59 -21.93 2.20
C ARG A 141 -7.52 -20.99 1.00
N ALA A 142 -8.60 -20.28 0.70
CA ALA A 142 -8.61 -19.30 -0.38
C ALA A 142 -7.73 -18.09 -0.04
N LEU A 143 -7.79 -17.60 1.19
CA LEU A 143 -6.91 -16.53 1.69
C LEU A 143 -5.44 -16.96 1.65
N ASP A 144 -5.09 -18.15 2.15
CA ASP A 144 -3.73 -18.69 2.10
C ASP A 144 -3.21 -18.74 0.66
N HIS A 145 -3.98 -19.34 -0.26
CA HIS A 145 -3.61 -19.47 -1.68
C HIS A 145 -3.33 -18.11 -2.34
N PHE A 146 -4.18 -17.13 -2.09
CA PHE A 146 -4.03 -15.81 -2.70
C PHE A 146 -3.01 -14.91 -1.97
N SER A 147 -2.71 -15.20 -0.69
CA SER A 147 -1.63 -14.53 0.06
C SER A 147 -0.24 -14.90 -0.45
N GLU A 148 -0.09 -16.11 -1.01
CA GLU A 148 1.15 -16.63 -1.60
C GLU A 148 1.35 -16.24 -3.07
N GLY A 149 0.48 -15.36 -3.60
CA GLY A 149 0.56 -14.87 -4.98
C GLY A 149 -0.27 -15.65 -5.99
N GLY A 150 -1.11 -16.60 -5.55
CA GLY A 150 -2.09 -17.29 -6.40
C GLY A 150 -1.48 -18.22 -7.46
N ALA A 151 -0.29 -18.75 -7.21
CA ALA A 151 0.36 -19.71 -8.11
C ALA A 151 -0.18 -21.12 -7.87
N GLY A 152 -0.94 -21.66 -8.84
CA GLY A 152 -1.49 -23.01 -8.82
C GLY A 152 -2.99 -23.06 -9.13
N GLU A 153 -3.53 -24.26 -9.39
CA GLU A 153 -4.99 -24.43 -9.52
C GLU A 153 -5.65 -24.37 -8.13
N ILE A 154 -6.62 -23.46 -7.97
CA ILE A 154 -7.67 -23.65 -6.98
C ILE A 154 -8.58 -24.72 -7.54
N LEU A 155 -8.25 -25.99 -7.26
CA LEU A 155 -9.06 -27.12 -7.71
C LEU A 155 -10.53 -26.88 -7.31
N PRO A 156 -11.50 -27.12 -8.21
CA PRO A 156 -12.89 -26.98 -7.85
C PRO A 156 -13.24 -28.06 -6.82
N TRP A 157 -13.71 -27.60 -5.67
CA TRP A 157 -14.62 -28.26 -4.73
C TRP A 157 -14.85 -29.76 -5.00
N GLY A 158 -14.09 -30.62 -4.33
CA GLY A 158 -14.45 -32.04 -4.13
C GLY A 158 -14.49 -32.96 -5.35
N ALA A 159 -14.03 -32.55 -6.54
CA ALA A 159 -13.95 -33.44 -7.70
C ALA A 159 -12.52 -33.98 -7.90
N THR A 160 -12.35 -35.29 -7.84
CA THR A 160 -11.13 -35.95 -8.33
C THR A 160 -11.11 -35.84 -9.86
N LEU A 161 -9.98 -35.41 -10.44
CA LEU A 161 -9.76 -35.49 -11.88
C LEU A 161 -9.96 -36.96 -12.33
N PRO A 162 -10.81 -37.24 -13.34
CA PRO A 162 -10.91 -38.59 -13.86
C PRO A 162 -9.55 -39.00 -14.41
N LYS A 163 -9.01 -40.13 -13.95
CA LYS A 163 -7.84 -40.76 -14.56
C LYS A 163 -8.17 -41.00 -16.02
N GLY A 164 -7.45 -40.34 -16.92
CA GLY A 164 -7.57 -40.61 -18.35
C GLY A 164 -7.30 -42.08 -18.62
N ASP A 165 -8.24 -42.76 -19.28
CA ASP A 165 -8.01 -44.10 -19.78
C ASP A 165 -6.93 -44.05 -20.87
N PRO A 166 -5.91 -44.92 -20.82
CA PRO A 166 -4.94 -45.02 -21.88
C PRO A 166 -5.62 -45.67 -23.10
N THR A 167 -5.49 -45.02 -24.26
CA THR A 167 -5.84 -45.54 -25.58
C THR A 167 -4.99 -46.75 -25.97
#